data_AF-A0A063YXD2-F1
#
_entry.id   AF-A0A063YXD2-F1
#
_cell.length_a   1.000
_cell.length_b   1.000
_cell.length_c   1.000
_cell.angle_alpha   90.00
_cell.angle_beta   90.00
_cell.angle_gamma   90.00
#
_symmetry.space_group_name_H-M   'P 1'
#
loop_
_entity.id
_entity.type
_entity.pdbx_description
1 polymer ?
#
loop_
_entity_poly.entity_id
_entity_poly.type
_entity_poly.pdbx_seq_one_letter_code
_entity_poly.pdbx_strand_id
1 'polypeptide(L)'
;MKLASKRLYNIFSPSFCHGLSGVAYICNRFYEETNISDFKEAACKLVDDIIKFYNEEFPFGFKNIEESEGSTKYYDYVGLIDGTAGILLTILAIQNSKKTPWDCAFLLSEV
;
A
#
# COMPACT_ATOMS: atom_id res chain seq x y z
N MET A 1 -17.74 0.87 -6.99
CA MET A 1 -16.47 0.86 -6.24
C MET A 1 -16.58 0.61 -4.74
N LYS A 2 -17.60 1.13 -4.01
CA LYS A 2 -17.79 0.81 -2.57
C LYS A 2 -17.75 -0.67 -2.21
N LEU A 3 -18.25 -1.52 -3.10
CA LEU A 3 -18.18 -2.98 -2.95
C LEU A 3 -16.80 -3.56 -3.25
N ALA A 4 -16.03 -2.94 -4.14
CA ALA A 4 -14.69 -3.40 -4.54
C ALA A 4 -13.63 -3.05 -3.47
N SER A 5 -13.68 -1.84 -2.89
CA SER A 5 -12.76 -1.45 -1.80
C SER A 5 -12.97 -2.27 -0.52
N LYS A 6 -14.19 -2.80 -0.32
CA LYS A 6 -14.52 -3.69 0.80
C LYS A 6 -14.13 -5.16 0.57
N ARG A 7 -13.68 -5.52 -0.63
CA ARG A 7 -13.37 -6.89 -1.04
C ARG A 7 -11.87 -7.06 -1.24
N LEU A 8 -11.13 -7.09 -0.14
CA LEU A 8 -9.69 -7.42 -0.11
C LEU A 8 -9.47 -8.95 -0.18
N TYR A 9 -10.07 -9.63 -1.16
CA TYR A 9 -9.88 -11.08 -1.29
C TYR A 9 -8.43 -11.37 -1.70
N ASN A 10 -7.74 -12.21 -0.91
CA ASN A 10 -6.35 -12.64 -1.11
C ASN A 10 -5.29 -11.50 -1.12
N ILE A 11 -5.55 -10.37 -0.46
CA ILE A 11 -4.52 -9.35 -0.22
C ILE A 11 -4.05 -9.48 1.23
N PHE A 12 -2.85 -10.01 1.41
CA PHE A 12 -2.30 -10.35 2.73
C PHE A 12 -0.89 -9.78 2.97
N SER A 13 -0.24 -9.23 1.94
CA SER A 13 1.06 -8.57 2.05
C SER A 13 0.89 -7.06 2.30
N PRO A 14 1.76 -6.41 3.09
CA PRO A 14 1.75 -4.95 3.19
C PRO A 14 2.36 -4.27 1.95
N SER A 15 2.96 -5.03 1.01
CA SER A 15 3.70 -4.52 -0.15
C SER A 15 2.87 -3.63 -1.11
N PHE A 16 3.55 -2.97 -2.05
CA PHE A 16 2.90 -2.10 -3.03
C PHE A 16 2.30 -2.89 -4.21
N CYS A 17 3.06 -3.81 -4.80
CA CYS A 17 2.69 -4.46 -6.07
C CYS A 17 1.41 -5.28 -6.01
N HIS A 18 1.22 -6.04 -4.92
CA HIS A 18 0.11 -6.98 -4.75
C HIS A 18 -0.42 -6.96 -3.31
N GLY A 19 -0.09 -5.91 -2.56
CA GLY A 19 -0.41 -5.76 -1.15
C GLY A 19 -1.32 -4.58 -0.85
N LEU A 20 -1.53 -4.36 0.45
CA LEU A 20 -2.41 -3.29 0.96
C LEU A 20 -1.92 -1.90 0.54
N SER A 21 -0.61 -1.68 0.42
CA SER A 21 -0.05 -0.36 0.08
C SER A 21 -0.43 0.09 -1.33
N GLY A 22 -0.50 -0.83 -2.30
CA GLY A 22 -0.96 -0.49 -3.65
C GLY A 22 -2.42 -0.08 -3.66
N VAL A 23 -3.27 -0.85 -2.98
CA VAL A 23 -4.71 -0.54 -2.89
C VAL A 23 -4.96 0.77 -2.16
N ALA A 24 -4.26 1.01 -1.04
CA ALA A 24 -4.36 2.24 -0.28
C ALA A 24 -4.00 3.46 -1.13
N TYR A 25 -2.90 3.35 -1.88
CA TYR A 25 -2.43 4.42 -2.74
C TYR A 25 -3.40 4.71 -3.89
N ILE A 26 -3.93 3.68 -4.55
CA ILE A 26 -4.95 3.82 -5.58
C ILE A 26 -6.19 4.53 -5.01
N CYS A 27 -6.68 4.11 -3.83
CA CYS A 27 -7.80 4.81 -3.18
C CYS A 27 -7.48 6.29 -2.95
N ASN A 28 -6.29 6.62 -2.46
CA ASN A 28 -5.90 8.01 -2.27
C ASN A 28 -5.85 8.80 -3.58
N ARG A 29 -5.35 8.22 -4.67
CA ARG A 29 -5.38 8.87 -5.99
C ARG A 29 -6.81 9.08 -6.51
N PHE A 30 -7.71 8.11 -6.33
CA PHE A 30 -9.13 8.33 -6.63
C PHE A 30 -9.74 9.47 -5.82
N TYR A 31 -9.39 9.59 -4.54
CA TYR A 31 -9.82 10.73 -3.74
C TYR A 31 -9.28 12.05 -4.32
N GLU A 32 -8.00 12.12 -4.66
CA GLU A 32 -7.38 13.34 -5.21
C GLU A 32 -8.02 13.79 -6.53
N GLU A 33 -8.43 12.85 -7.40
CA GLU A 33 -9.07 13.16 -8.68
C GLU A 33 -10.57 13.47 -8.57
N THR A 34 -11.27 12.87 -7.59
CA THR A 34 -12.75 12.92 -7.52
C THR A 34 -13.31 13.72 -6.35
N ASN A 35 -12.50 14.00 -5.33
CA ASN A 35 -12.90 14.56 -4.04
C ASN A 35 -13.97 13.74 -3.27
N ILE A 36 -14.20 12.47 -3.62
CA ILE A 36 -15.16 11.60 -2.92
C ILE A 36 -14.53 11.07 -1.63
N SER A 37 -15.07 11.47 -0.48
CA SER A 37 -14.52 11.16 0.85
C SER A 37 -14.41 9.67 1.17
N ASP A 38 -15.30 8.84 0.62
CA ASP A 38 -15.28 7.38 0.80
C ASP A 38 -13.91 6.77 0.39
N PHE A 39 -13.26 7.34 -0.62
CA PHE A 39 -11.93 6.88 -1.05
C PHE A 39 -10.84 7.25 -0.06
N LYS A 40 -10.92 8.44 0.53
CA LYS A 40 -9.97 8.86 1.57
C LYS A 40 -10.14 7.99 2.82
N GLU A 41 -11.38 7.73 3.23
CA GLU A 41 -11.67 6.86 4.37
C GLU A 41 -11.14 5.44 4.14
N ALA A 42 -11.32 4.89 2.93
CA ALA A 42 -10.77 3.59 2.56
C ALA A 42 -9.23 3.58 2.60
N ALA A 43 -8.57 4.60 2.04
CA ALA A 43 -7.12 4.72 2.07
C ALA A 43 -6.57 4.79 3.50
N CYS A 44 -7.18 5.60 4.38
CA CYS A 44 -6.76 5.71 5.77
C CYS A 44 -6.94 4.39 6.54
N LYS A 45 -8.06 3.68 6.35
CA LYS A 45 -8.28 2.36 6.97
C LYS A 45 -7.22 1.34 6.54
N LEU A 46 -6.86 1.34 5.26
CA LEU A 46 -5.81 0.46 4.75
C LEU A 46 -4.44 0.82 5.33
N VAL A 47 -4.15 2.10 5.56
CA VAL A 47 -2.94 2.52 6.28
C VAL A 47 -2.92 1.99 7.71
N ASP A 48 -4.04 2.06 8.43
CA ASP A 48 -4.14 1.48 9.77
C ASP A 48 -3.90 -0.04 9.76
N ASP A 49 -4.37 -0.74 8.71
CA ASP A 49 -4.11 -2.17 8.53
C ASP A 49 -2.64 -2.45 8.17
N ILE A 50 -2.01 -1.65 7.32
CA ILE A 50 -0.59 -1.75 6.97
C ILE A 50 0.28 -1.59 8.21
N ILE A 51 -0.01 -0.60 9.08
CA ILE A 51 0.77 -0.33 10.29
C ILE A 51 0.78 -1.55 11.24
N LYS A 52 -0.26 -2.39 11.24
CA LYS A 52 -0.28 -3.63 12.05
C LYS A 52 0.78 -4.66 11.62
N PHE A 53 1.35 -4.53 10.42
CA PHE A 53 2.46 -5.38 9.96
C PHE A 53 3.84 -4.86 10.39
N TYR A 54 3.92 -3.66 10.99
CA TYR A 54 5.17 -3.11 11.46
C TYR A 54 5.69 -3.90 12.66
N ASN A 55 6.97 -4.23 12.64
CA ASN A 55 7.70 -4.76 13.79
C ASN A 55 9.13 -4.18 13.79
N GLU A 56 9.50 -3.53 14.90
CA GLU A 56 10.82 -2.92 15.10
C GLU A 56 11.99 -3.92 15.08
N GLU A 57 11.73 -5.20 15.32
CA GLU A 57 12.73 -6.27 15.24
C GLU A 57 13.08 -6.64 13.80
N PHE A 58 12.25 -6.26 12.82
CA PHE A 58 12.53 -6.54 11.41
C PHE A 58 13.56 -5.53 10.85
N PRO A 59 14.51 -5.96 10.00
CA PRO A 59 15.58 -5.10 9.50
C PRO A 59 15.12 -3.77 8.89
N PHE A 60 13.93 -3.77 8.28
CA PHE A 60 13.31 -2.60 7.65
C PHE A 60 11.92 -2.29 8.21
N GLY A 61 11.54 -2.86 9.35
CA GLY A 61 10.23 -2.65 9.98
C GLY A 61 9.09 -3.45 9.35
N PHE A 62 9.17 -3.82 8.07
CA PHE A 62 8.15 -4.60 7.37
C PHE A 62 8.76 -5.79 6.63
N LYS A 63 7.97 -6.85 6.47
CA LYS A 63 8.30 -7.99 5.60
C LYS A 63 7.32 -8.08 4.44
N ASN A 64 7.85 -8.43 3.27
CA ASN A 64 7.01 -8.88 2.18
C ASN A 64 6.51 -10.29 2.47
N ILE A 65 5.25 -10.56 2.16
CA ILE A 65 4.59 -11.85 2.42
C ILE A 65 4.18 -12.44 1.07
N GLU A 66 4.67 -13.63 0.76
CA GLU A 66 4.33 -14.36 -0.45
C GLU A 66 3.69 -15.69 -0.08
N GLU A 67 2.56 -16.03 -0.70
CA GLU A 67 1.97 -17.38 -0.60
C GLU A 67 2.29 -18.18 -1.85
N SER A 68 2.87 -19.36 -1.68
CA SER A 68 3.17 -20.28 -2.77
C SER A 68 2.97 -21.72 -2.31
N GLU A 69 2.15 -22.47 -3.05
CA GLU A 69 1.92 -23.91 -2.84
C GLU A 69 1.49 -24.29 -1.40
N GLY A 70 0.68 -23.43 -0.75
CA GLY A 70 0.22 -23.64 0.63
C GLY A 70 1.26 -23.31 1.71
N SER A 71 2.37 -22.69 1.34
CA SER A 71 3.37 -22.14 2.26
C SER A 71 3.42 -20.62 2.19
N THR A 72 3.54 -19.98 3.36
CA THR A 72 3.76 -18.54 3.47
C THR A 72 5.25 -18.28 3.69
N LYS A 73 5.82 -17.42 2.85
CA LYS A 73 7.23 -17.00 2.93
C LYS A 73 7.31 -15.51 3.23
N TYR A 74 8.33 -15.14 4.00
CA TYR A 74 8.57 -13.77 4.43
C TYR A 74 9.94 -13.30 3.95
N TYR A 75 10.00 -12.10 3.37
CA TYR A 75 11.24 -11.55 2.81
C TYR A 75 11.51 -10.14 3.32
N ASP A 76 12.78 -9.85 3.60
CA ASP A 76 13.27 -8.54 4.02
C ASP A 76 13.59 -7.68 2.79
N TYR A 77 12.56 -7.30 2.03
CA TYR A 77 12.70 -6.45 0.85
C TYR A 77 12.64 -4.96 1.19
N VAL A 78 13.54 -4.19 0.57
CA VAL A 78 13.63 -2.73 0.76
C VAL A 78 13.08 -1.93 -0.42
N GLY A 79 12.94 -2.54 -1.60
CA GLY A 79 12.61 -1.86 -2.85
C GLY A 79 11.19 -1.26 -2.94
N LEU A 80 10.93 -0.56 -4.04
CA LEU A 80 9.67 0.15 -4.28
C LEU A 80 8.46 -0.78 -4.50
N ILE A 81 8.66 -1.89 -5.20
CA ILE A 81 7.56 -2.75 -5.68
C ILE A 81 7.09 -3.70 -4.57
N ASP A 82 8.02 -4.47 -4.02
CA ASP A 82 7.71 -5.52 -3.04
C ASP A 82 8.30 -5.24 -1.65
N GLY A 83 8.86 -4.05 -1.42
CA GLY A 83 9.63 -3.76 -0.22
C GLY A 83 9.14 -2.57 0.59
N THR A 84 9.85 -2.34 1.69
CA THR A 84 9.56 -1.30 2.68
C THR A 84 9.46 0.10 2.08
N ALA A 85 10.26 0.45 1.05
CA ALA A 85 10.19 1.77 0.44
C ALA A 85 8.80 2.08 -0.15
N GLY A 86 8.19 1.12 -0.85
CA GLY A 86 6.83 1.29 -1.39
C GLY A 86 5.79 1.47 -0.29
N ILE A 87 5.93 0.73 0.81
CA ILE A 87 5.05 0.82 1.98
C ILE A 87 5.11 2.21 2.59
N LEU A 88 6.32 2.69 2.90
CA LEU A 88 6.52 3.98 3.56
C LEU A 88 6.14 5.15 2.66
N LEU A 89 6.43 5.08 1.35
CA LEU A 89 6.03 6.12 0.40
C LEU A 89 4.50 6.22 0.31
N THR A 90 3.78 5.09 0.32
CA THR A 90 2.32 5.09 0.38
C THR A 90 1.81 5.78 1.66
N ILE A 91 2.33 5.41 2.83
CA ILE A 91 1.91 6.00 4.11
C ILE A 91 2.15 7.51 4.11
N LEU A 92 3.34 7.95 3.70
CA LEU A 92 3.72 9.35 3.64
C LEU A 92 2.83 10.16 2.67
N ALA A 93 2.51 9.59 1.51
CA ALA A 93 1.64 10.25 0.55
C ALA A 93 0.22 10.46 1.11
N ILE A 94 -0.32 9.46 1.79
CA ILE A 94 -1.67 9.51 2.38
C ILE A 94 -1.74 10.48 3.57
N GLN A 95 -0.70 10.54 4.40
CA GLN A 95 -0.66 11.38 5.61
C GLN A 95 -0.27 12.84 5.34
N ASN A 96 0.70 13.09 4.47
CA ASN A 96 1.31 14.42 4.31
C ASN A 96 0.87 15.14 3.02
N SER A 97 0.06 14.51 2.17
CA SER A 97 -0.44 15.06 0.89
C SER A 97 0.67 15.57 -0.04
N LYS A 98 1.92 15.11 0.16
CA LYS A 98 3.07 15.53 -0.65
C LYS A 98 3.14 14.66 -1.89
N LYS A 99 2.99 15.29 -3.06
CA LYS A 99 3.15 14.61 -4.35
C LYS A 99 4.63 14.49 -4.72
N THR A 100 5.02 13.30 -5.15
CA THR A 100 6.38 12.96 -5.58
C THR A 100 6.29 11.97 -6.74
N PRO A 101 7.16 12.04 -7.76
CA PRO A 101 6.96 11.37 -9.05
C PRO A 101 7.23 9.85 -9.05
N TRP A 102 7.36 9.21 -7.87
CA TRP A 102 7.64 7.78 -7.82
C TRP A 102 6.47 6.94 -8.35
N ASP A 103 5.25 7.47 -8.26
CA ASP A 103 4.03 6.80 -8.69
C ASP A 103 3.78 6.89 -10.21
N CYS A 104 4.60 7.67 -10.94
CA CYS A 104 4.65 7.62 -12.39
C CYS A 104 5.03 6.22 -12.90
N ALA A 105 5.85 5.49 -12.13
CA ALA A 105 6.22 4.10 -12.44
C ALA A 105 5.02 3.15 -12.53
N PHE A 106 3.87 3.56 -11.98
CA PHE A 106 2.64 2.79 -11.91
C PHE A 106 1.48 3.43 -12.70
N LEU A 107 1.77 4.42 -13.55
CA LEU A 107 0.77 5.15 -14.34
C LEU A 107 -0.28 5.88 -13.48
N LEU A 108 0.10 6.31 -12.28
CA LEU A 108 -0.80 6.98 -11.34
C LEU A 108 -0.61 8.51 -11.32
N SER A 109 0.43 9.02 -11.95
CA SER A 109 0.73 10.45 -12.09
C SER A 109 1.49 10.72 -13.38
N GLU A 110 1.45 11.97 -13.82
CA GLU A 110 2.27 12.48 -14.93
C GLU A 110 3.69 12.80 -14.43
N VAL A 111 4.67 12.73 -15.35
CA VAL A 111 6.10 13.02 -15.09
C VAL A 111 6.38 14.51 -15.12
#